data_AF-A0A7Y8ISZ4-F1
#
_entry.id   AF-A0A7Y8ISZ4-F1
#
_cell.length_a   1.000
_cell.length_b   1.000
_cell.length_c   1.000
_cell.angle_alpha   90.00
_cell.angle_beta   90.00
_cell.angle_gamma   90.00
#
_symmetry.space_group_name_H-M   'P 1'
#
loop_
_entity.id
_entity.type
_entity.pdbx_description
1 polymer ?
#
loop_
_entity_poly.entity_id
_entity_poly.type
_entity_poly.pdbx_seq_one_letter_code
_entity_poly.pdbx_strand_id
1 'polypeptide(L)'
;MLKEDFIIQSHLRKMLIRSNINYSKMDFGTVKGVVYLRGLFQVASHPAVGEEEQEREYVVRTLYVFEKKIKSLPGVTDVIFQFLNWRKDKGQWVPVEIEKKEKEDEKKRGSDVSANFE
;
A
#
# COMPACT_ATOMS: atom_id res chain seq x y z
N MET A 1 5.88 -16.66 16.29
CA MET A 1 4.72 -16.31 15.42
C MET A 1 3.68 -17.40 15.56
N LEU A 2 2.41 -17.07 15.78
CA LEU A 2 1.35 -18.07 15.92
C LEU A 2 1.13 -18.79 14.59
N LYS A 3 0.76 -20.07 14.63
CA LYS A 3 0.51 -20.88 13.42
C LYS A 3 -0.55 -20.24 12.52
N GLU A 4 -1.59 -19.67 13.13
CA GLU A 4 -2.67 -18.97 12.43
C GLU A 4 -2.16 -17.72 11.71
N ASP A 5 -1.35 -16.88 12.38
CA ASP A 5 -0.74 -15.69 11.76
C ASP A 5 0.12 -16.08 10.55
N PHE A 6 0.87 -17.18 10.63
CA PHE A 6 1.65 -17.69 9.49
C PHE A 6 0.76 -18.10 8.32
N ILE A 7 -0.38 -18.74 8.59
CA ILE A 7 -1.34 -19.17 7.57
C ILE A 7 -1.97 -17.93 6.91
N ILE A 8 -2.37 -16.93 7.69
CA ILE A 8 -2.93 -15.67 7.17
C ILE A 8 -1.90 -14.97 6.28
N GLN A 9 -0.66 -14.79 6.75
CA GLN A 9 0.41 -14.17 5.96
C GLN A 9 0.69 -14.92 4.66
N SER A 10 0.67 -16.25 4.69
CA SER A 10 0.86 -17.07 3.50
C SER A 10 -0.25 -16.89 2.47
N HIS A 11 -1.51 -16.80 2.91
CA HIS A 11 -2.65 -16.51 2.03
C HIS A 11 -2.59 -15.08 1.49
N LEU A 12 -2.28 -14.10 2.34
CA LEU A 12 -2.11 -12.71 1.93
C LEU A 12 -1.03 -12.56 0.86
N ARG A 13 0.15 -13.17 1.07
CA ARG A 13 1.23 -13.19 0.07
C ARG A 13 0.78 -13.82 -1.25
N LYS A 14 0.12 -14.99 -1.19
CA LYS A 14 -0.44 -15.67 -2.36
C LYS A 14 -1.46 -14.82 -3.11
N MET A 15 -2.26 -14.03 -2.40
CA MET A 15 -3.25 -13.13 -2.98
C MET A 15 -2.58 -11.93 -3.64
N LEU A 16 -1.60 -11.31 -2.98
CA LEU A 16 -0.83 -10.19 -3.53
C LEU A 16 -0.13 -10.56 -4.84
N ILE A 17 0.55 -11.71 -4.88
CA ILE A 17 1.21 -12.23 -6.09
C ILE A 17 0.24 -12.44 -7.26
N ARG A 18 -1.00 -12.86 -6.97
CA ARG A 18 -2.03 -13.11 -8.00
C ARG A 18 -2.85 -11.87 -8.38
N SER A 19 -2.70 -10.79 -7.61
CA SER A 19 -3.45 -9.56 -7.83
C SER A 19 -2.71 -8.63 -8.80
N ASN A 20 -3.45 -7.73 -9.43
CA ASN A 20 -2.86 -6.64 -10.21
C ASN A 20 -2.30 -5.51 -9.32
N ILE A 21 -1.86 -5.81 -8.09
CA ILE A 21 -1.36 -4.82 -7.13
C ILE A 21 0.16 -4.91 -7.11
N ASN A 22 0.83 -3.77 -7.31
CA ASN A 22 2.26 -3.68 -7.11
C ASN A 22 2.56 -3.63 -5.60
N TYR A 23 3.08 -4.73 -5.08
CA TYR A 23 3.42 -4.88 -3.66
C TYR A 23 4.91 -4.65 -3.35
N SER A 24 5.71 -4.20 -4.33
CA SER A 24 7.18 -3.98 -4.14
C SER A 24 7.50 -2.91 -3.09
N LYS A 25 6.62 -1.93 -2.93
CA LYS A 25 6.74 -0.85 -1.94
C LYS A 25 5.74 -1.00 -0.78
N MET A 26 5.29 -2.23 -0.53
CA MET A 26 4.33 -2.54 0.51
C MET A 26 4.87 -3.61 1.45
N ASP A 27 4.87 -3.29 2.74
CA ASP A 27 5.14 -4.23 3.81
C ASP A 27 3.83 -4.74 4.40
N PHE A 28 3.84 -5.98 4.86
CA PHE A 28 2.69 -6.54 5.57
C PHE A 28 3.10 -7.49 6.67
N GLY A 29 2.24 -7.57 7.69
CA GLY A 29 2.44 -8.43 8.84
C GLY A 29 1.11 -8.88 9.42
N THR A 30 1.17 -9.84 10.35
CA THR A 30 -0.01 -10.32 11.06
C THR A 30 0.36 -10.61 12.50
N VAL A 31 -0.46 -10.13 13.43
CA VAL A 31 -0.28 -10.32 14.86
C VAL A 31 -1.65 -10.64 15.47
N LYS A 32 -1.82 -11.86 15.98
CA LYS A 32 -3.07 -12.32 16.62
C LYS A 32 -4.30 -12.10 15.74
N GLY A 33 -4.19 -12.46 14.46
CA GLY A 33 -5.26 -12.29 13.48
C GLY A 33 -5.44 -10.87 12.91
N VAL A 34 -4.74 -9.87 13.45
CA VAL A 34 -4.79 -8.49 12.91
C VAL A 34 -3.74 -8.36 11.81
N VAL A 35 -4.20 -8.02 10.60
CA VAL A 35 -3.34 -7.81 9.43
C VAL A 35 -2.95 -6.34 9.34
N TYR A 36 -1.65 -6.08 9.18
CA TYR A 36 -1.11 -4.74 8.95
C TYR A 36 -0.59 -4.67 7.53
N LEU A 37 -0.97 -3.63 6.78
CA LEU A 37 -0.45 -3.32 5.44
C LEU A 37 0.05 -1.89 5.45
N ARG A 38 1.33 -1.68 5.11
CA ARG A 38 1.99 -0.38 5.15
C ARG A 38 2.74 -0.11 3.85
N GLY A 39 2.81 1.16 3.42
CA GLY A 39 3.65 1.57 2.29
C GLY A 39 2.84 2.23 1.17
N LEU A 40 3.19 1.97 -0.09
CA LEU A 40 2.50 2.55 -1.24
C LEU A 40 1.56 1.52 -1.87
N PHE A 41 0.31 1.92 -2.09
CA PHE A 41 -0.64 1.12 -2.84
C PHE A 41 -0.66 1.56 -4.31
N GLN A 42 -0.28 0.67 -5.21
CA GLN A 42 -0.24 0.93 -6.65
C GLN A 42 -0.79 -0.28 -7.41
N VAL A 43 -1.44 -0.03 -8.55
CA VAL A 43 -1.98 -1.08 -9.42
C VAL A 43 -1.00 -1.24 -10.60
N ALA A 44 -0.68 -2.48 -10.97
CA ALA A 44 0.41 -2.75 -11.91
C ALA A 44 0.07 -2.38 -13.37
N SER A 45 -1.20 -2.50 -13.77
CA SER A 45 -1.69 -2.04 -15.07
C SER A 45 -2.48 -0.74 -14.91
N HIS A 46 -2.04 0.32 -15.56
CA HIS A 46 -2.80 1.57 -15.69
C HIS A 46 -3.75 1.43 -16.89
N PRO A 47 -5.01 1.88 -16.80
CA PRO A 47 -5.82 2.11 -18.01
C PRO A 47 -5.10 3.15 -18.89
N ALA A 48 -5.29 3.04 -20.21
CA ALA A 48 -4.61 3.89 -21.17
C ALA A 48 -4.85 5.39 -20.88
N VAL A 49 -3.80 6.19 -21.08
CA VAL A 49 -3.67 7.63 -20.80
C VAL A 49 -4.91 8.42 -21.21
N GLY A 50 -5.50 9.17 -20.27
CA GLY A 50 -6.53 10.19 -20.57
C GLY A 50 -7.60 10.42 -19.50
N GLU A 51 -7.73 9.52 -18.51
CA GLU A 51 -8.88 9.55 -17.58
C GLU A 51 -8.45 9.36 -16.11
N GLU A 52 -7.83 10.40 -15.51
CA GLU A 52 -7.41 10.39 -14.10
C GLU A 52 -8.54 10.00 -13.14
N GLU A 53 -9.78 10.39 -13.44
CA GLU A 53 -10.94 10.06 -12.62
C GLU A 53 -11.34 8.57 -12.73
N GLN A 54 -11.28 7.98 -13.93
CA GLN A 54 -11.47 6.54 -14.10
C GLN A 54 -10.36 5.74 -13.43
N GLU A 55 -9.11 6.21 -13.51
CA GLU A 55 -7.99 5.59 -12.83
C GLU A 55 -8.21 5.59 -11.31
N ARG A 56 -8.62 6.74 -10.76
CA ARG A 56 -8.94 6.87 -9.33
C ARG A 56 -10.06 5.91 -8.92
N GLU A 57 -11.14 5.85 -9.70
CA GLU A 57 -12.26 4.94 -9.42
C GLU A 57 -11.81 3.48 -9.45
N TYR A 58 -10.99 3.11 -10.43
CA TYR A 58 -10.42 1.77 -10.56
C TYR A 58 -9.55 1.40 -9.34
N VAL A 59 -8.72 2.33 -8.86
CA VAL A 59 -7.90 2.12 -7.66
C VAL A 59 -8.77 1.96 -6.42
N VAL A 60 -9.77 2.82 -6.23
CA VAL A 60 -10.72 2.76 -5.10
C VAL A 60 -11.47 1.43 -5.09
N ARG A 61 -11.96 0.98 -6.25
CA ARG A 61 -12.63 -0.32 -6.39
C ARG A 61 -11.68 -1.46 -6.06
N THR A 62 -10.43 -1.37 -6.51
CA THR A 62 -9.40 -2.38 -6.22
C THR A 62 -9.10 -2.45 -4.72
N LEU A 63 -8.91 -1.31 -4.05
CA LEU A 63 -8.72 -1.21 -2.59
C LEU A 63 -9.88 -1.83 -1.82
N TYR A 64 -11.12 -1.52 -2.22
CA TYR A 64 -12.32 -2.06 -1.59
C TYR A 64 -12.42 -3.59 -1.72
N VAL A 65 -12.22 -4.11 -2.93
CA VAL A 65 -12.22 -5.56 -3.18
C VAL A 65 -11.08 -6.25 -2.43
N PHE A 66 -9.90 -5.64 -2.41
CA PHE A 66 -8.73 -6.15 -1.72
C PHE A 66 -8.96 -6.25 -0.22
N GLU A 67 -9.48 -5.20 0.41
CA GLU A 67 -9.84 -5.21 1.82
C GLU A 67 -10.85 -6.30 2.15
N LYS A 68 -11.93 -6.41 1.37
CA LYS A 68 -12.94 -7.46 1.57
C LYS A 68 -12.35 -8.85 1.50
N LYS A 69 -11.45 -9.09 0.53
CA LYS A 69 -10.77 -10.38 0.39
C LYS A 69 -9.89 -10.70 1.60
N ILE A 70 -9.14 -9.72 2.13
CA ILE A 70 -8.32 -9.94 3.34
C ILE A 70 -9.22 -10.26 4.54
N LYS A 71 -10.27 -9.46 4.75
CA LYS A 71 -11.23 -9.68 5.85
C LYS A 71 -11.96 -11.02 5.76
N SER A 72 -12.08 -11.61 4.57
CA SER A 72 -12.68 -12.93 4.38
C SER A 72 -11.74 -14.10 4.68
N LEU A 73 -10.45 -13.86 4.92
CA LEU A 73 -9.50 -14.93 5.25
C LEU A 73 -9.82 -15.50 6.65
N PRO A 74 -9.89 -16.83 6.81
CA PRO A 74 -10.07 -17.45 8.12
C PRO A 74 -8.99 -17.03 9.11
N GLY A 75 -9.41 -16.66 10.32
CA GLY A 75 -8.52 -16.19 11.40
C GLY A 75 -8.19 -14.70 11.36
N VAL A 76 -8.59 -13.97 10.32
CA VAL A 76 -8.46 -12.50 10.31
C VAL A 76 -9.52 -11.89 11.21
N THR A 77 -9.07 -11.11 12.20
CA THR A 77 -9.93 -10.38 13.14
C THR A 77 -10.12 -8.93 12.72
N ASP A 78 -9.06 -8.29 12.23
CA ASP A 78 -9.10 -6.93 11.70
C ASP A 78 -7.99 -6.66 10.68
N VAL A 79 -8.11 -5.57 9.93
CA VAL A 79 -7.14 -5.14 8.92
C VAL A 79 -6.87 -3.64 9.06
N ILE A 80 -5.60 -3.32 9.30
CA ILE A 80 -5.10 -1.96 9.45
C ILE A 80 -4.30 -1.58 8.21
N PHE A 81 -4.74 -0.52 7.53
CA PHE A 81 -4.09 0.03 6.36
C PHE A 81 -3.36 1.33 6.70
N GLN A 82 -2.06 1.34 6.47
CA GLN A 82 -1.14 2.46 6.67
C GLN A 82 -0.47 2.81 5.34
N PHE A 83 -1.29 3.07 4.32
CA PHE A 83 -0.78 3.50 3.02
C PHE A 83 -0.42 4.99 3.05
N LEU A 84 0.66 5.34 2.35
CA LEU A 84 1.14 6.72 2.26
C LEU A 84 0.32 7.56 1.28
N ASN A 85 -0.29 6.91 0.28
CA ASN A 85 -1.04 7.56 -0.79
C ASN A 85 -2.55 7.36 -0.72
N TRP A 86 -3.05 6.54 0.22
CA TRP A 86 -4.48 6.24 0.38
C TRP A 86 -4.85 6.11 1.85
N ARG A 87 -6.00 6.63 2.24
CA ARG A 87 -6.56 6.44 3.57
C ARG A 87 -8.06 6.20 3.50
N LYS A 88 -8.63 5.70 4.59
CA LYS A 88 -10.07 5.69 4.77
C LYS A 88 -10.55 6.96 5.45
N ASP A 89 -11.50 7.63 4.83
CA ASP A 89 -12.27 8.71 5.43
C ASP A 89 -13.76 8.38 5.32
N LYS A 90 -14.47 8.38 6.46
CA LYS A 90 -15.90 7.98 6.55
C LYS A 90 -16.24 6.67 5.82
N GLY A 91 -15.32 5.70 5.83
CA GLY A 91 -15.49 4.40 5.17
C GLY A 91 -15.18 4.37 3.68
N GLN A 92 -14.85 5.51 3.07
CA GLN A 92 -14.45 5.63 1.66
C GLN A 92 -12.94 5.76 1.53
N TRP A 93 -12.38 5.21 0.46
CA TRP A 93 -10.97 5.37 0.13
C TRP A 93 -10.72 6.72 -0.53
N VAL A 94 -9.87 7.54 0.08
CA VAL A 94 -9.47 8.85 -0.44
C VAL A 94 -7.96 8.91 -0.64
N PRO A 95 -7.48 9.54 -1.72
CA PRO A 95 -6.06 9.74 -1.92
C PRO A 95 -5.53 10.67 -0.82
N VAL A 96 -4.29 10.45 -0.43
CA VAL A 96 -3.54 11.35 0.45
C VAL A 96 -2.63 12.18 -0.43
N GLU A 97 -2.71 13.51 -0.32
CA GLU A 97 -1.74 14.39 -0.92
C GLU A 97 -0.38 14.12 -0.26
N ILE A 98 0.50 13.42 -0.99
CA ILE A 98 1.89 13.25 -0.57
C ILE A 98 2.54 14.61 -0.77
N GLU A 99 2.56 15.44 0.27
CA GLU A 99 3.46 16.59 0.29
C GLU A 99 4.88 16.06 -0.02
N LYS A 100 5.46 16.53 -1.12
CA LYS A 100 6.73 16.07 -1.70
C LYS A 100 7.93 16.41 -0.79
N LYS A 101 7.98 15.92 0.44
CA LYS A 101 9.14 16.07 1.32
C LYS A 101 10.36 15.25 0.86
N GLU A 102 10.16 14.22 0.05
CA GLU A 102 11.27 13.37 -0.43
C GLU A 102 12.18 14.04 -1.48
N LYS A 103 11.75 15.15 -2.13
CA LYS A 103 12.62 15.89 -3.07
C LYS A 103 13.61 16.83 -2.37
N GLU A 104 13.43 17.17 -1.09
CA GLU A 104 14.40 18.00 -0.36
C GLU A 104 15.55 17.18 0.24
N ASP A 105 15.30 15.95 0.66
CA ASP A 105 16.33 15.12 1.31
C ASP A 105 17.39 14.60 0.33
N GLU A 106 17.04 14.34 -0.94
CA GLU A 106 18.04 14.07 -1.99
C GLU A 106 18.83 15.32 -2.37
N LYS A 107 18.22 16.51 -2.30
CA LYS A 107 18.89 17.78 -2.62
C LYS A 107 19.90 18.20 -1.54
N LYS A 108 19.58 17.96 -0.26
CA LYS A 108 20.49 18.20 0.88
C LYS A 108 21.69 17.24 0.87
N ARG A 109 21.49 15.96 0.53
CA ARG A 109 22.61 15.01 0.40
C ARG A 109 23.51 15.30 -0.81
N GLY A 110 22.98 15.90 -1.88
CA GLY A 110 23.78 16.33 -3.04
C GLY A 110 24.58 17.61 -2.84
N SER A 111 24.12 18.53 -1.98
CA SER A 111 24.81 19.80 -1.68
C SER A 111 25.96 19.64 -0.66
N ASP A 112 25.87 18.67 0.26
CA ASP A 112 26.91 18.46 1.28
C ASP A 112 28.16 17.75 0.73
N VAL A 113 28.06 17.05 -0.40
CA VAL A 113 29.21 16.37 -1.04
C VAL A 113 30.00 17.33 -1.93
N SER A 114 29.36 18.36 -2.49
CA SER A 114 30.00 19.33 -3.38
C SER A 114 30.69 20.49 -2.64
N ALA A 115 30.52 20.64 -1.32
CA ALA A 115 31.17 21.67 -0.51
C ALA A 115 32.53 21.25 0.11
N ASN A 116 32.98 20.01 -0.10
CA ASN A 116 34.23 19.47 0.48
C ASN A 116 35.36 19.27 -0.55
N PHE A 117 35.21 19.81 -1.77
CA PHE A 117 36.23 19.79 -2.82
C PHE A 117 36.42 21.18 -3.43
N GLU A 118 36.77 22.17 -2.61
CA GLU A 118 37.51 23.37 -3.02
C GLU A 118 38.57 23.71 -1.96
#